data_AF-A0A9E4MLH0-F1
#
_entry.id   AF-A0A9E4MLH0-F1
#
_cell.length_a   1.000
_cell.length_b   1.000
_cell.length_c   1.000
_cell.angle_alpha   90.00
_cell.angle_beta   90.00
_cell.angle_gamma   90.00
#
_symmetry.space_group_name_H-M   'P 1'
#
loop_
_entity.id
_entity.type
_entity.pdbx_description
1 polymer ?
#
loop_
_entity_poly.entity_id
_entity_poly.type
_entity_poly.pdbx_seq_one_letter_code
_entity_poly.pdbx_strand_id
1 'polypeptide(L)'
;MPHSHALAPSSVLAGYFSPRTWPFWAFHIAVVTGIAVGGWSGRGALLAATSYYVRMTVLTAAYHRYFAHRSFKTSRWFQFLLALGAQSSAQKGVLWWAAHHRWHHKHSDTALDVHSAKQRGFWYSHIGWILGPDWDDTDESRVSDLARYPELKILDHRSVRLLPAAALAGLFYAFGGGFGLFWGFVVSTVLLWHGTFTINSLSHMFGRRRYATTDDSRNNWLLALITTGEGWHNNHHHFQSSARQGFRWWEVDTTYYVLKALAAVGLVWDLRAPPDKVLAATEDTAVLTAPAA
;
A
#
# COMPACT_ATOMS: atom_id res chain seq x y z
N MET A 1 21.55 13.17 9.65
CA MET A 1 20.70 14.31 10.05
C MET A 1 21.33 15.57 9.48
N PRO A 2 20.58 16.56 8.96
CA PRO A 2 19.32 17.06 9.53
C PRO A 2 18.22 17.35 8.48
N HIS A 3 16.96 16.96 8.71
CA HIS A 3 15.82 17.66 8.10
C HIS A 3 14.64 17.70 9.08
N SER A 4 14.86 18.35 10.23
CA SER A 4 13.80 18.99 10.98
C SER A 4 13.57 20.40 10.38
N HIS A 5 12.95 20.46 9.22
CA HIS A 5 12.26 21.67 8.80
C HIS A 5 10.80 21.31 8.73
N ALA A 6 10.05 21.69 9.76
CA ALA A 6 8.63 21.92 9.59
C ALA A 6 8.52 23.00 8.48
N LEU A 7 8.24 22.57 7.26
CA LEU A 7 8.05 23.46 6.12
C LEU A 7 6.88 24.40 6.46
N ALA A 8 7.05 25.70 6.18
CA ALA A 8 5.99 26.68 6.36
C ALA A 8 4.71 26.23 5.60
N PRO A 9 3.49 26.47 6.12
CA PRO A 9 2.26 25.98 5.50
C PRO A 9 2.10 26.34 4.01
N SER A 10 2.63 27.49 3.60
CA SER A 10 2.63 27.97 2.20
C SER A 10 3.57 27.19 1.27
N SER A 11 4.70 26.67 1.77
CA SER A 11 5.63 25.85 0.97
C SER A 11 5.16 24.40 0.82
N VAL A 12 4.36 23.91 1.77
CA VAL A 12 3.71 22.59 1.69
C VAL A 12 2.62 22.58 0.60
N LEU A 13 1.75 23.59 0.57
CA LEU A 13 0.72 23.72 -0.47
C LEU A 13 1.31 23.89 -1.88
N ALA A 14 2.38 24.69 -2.02
CA ALA A 14 3.07 24.86 -3.30
C ALA A 14 3.71 23.55 -3.80
N GLY A 15 4.17 22.68 -2.89
CA GLY A 15 4.67 21.34 -3.24
C GLY A 15 3.59 20.41 -3.78
N TYR A 16 2.36 20.49 -3.24
CA TYR A 16 1.23 19.63 -3.62
C TYR A 16 0.57 20.01 -4.94
N PHE A 17 0.78 21.23 -5.43
CA PHE A 17 0.26 21.71 -6.71
C PHE A 17 1.39 22.08 -7.66
N SER A 18 2.24 21.11 -7.97
CA SER A 18 3.34 21.23 -8.93
C SER A 18 3.07 20.40 -10.20
N PRO A 19 3.78 20.64 -11.32
CA PRO A 19 3.65 19.83 -12.53
C PRO A 19 3.81 18.33 -12.31
N ARG A 20 4.60 17.94 -11.30
CA ARG A 20 4.78 16.52 -10.91
C ARG A 20 3.50 15.88 -10.36
N THR A 21 2.65 16.69 -9.72
CA THR A 21 1.40 16.26 -9.07
C THR A 21 0.17 16.45 -9.95
N TRP A 22 0.27 17.17 -11.07
CA TRP A 22 -0.85 17.38 -11.98
C TRP A 22 -1.53 16.09 -12.44
N PRO A 23 -0.82 14.98 -12.76
CA PRO A 23 -1.49 13.73 -13.12
C PRO A 23 -2.41 13.20 -12.02
N PHE A 24 -2.00 13.32 -10.74
CA PHE A 24 -2.82 12.92 -9.60
C PHE A 24 -4.12 13.74 -9.57
N TRP A 25 -4.02 15.07 -9.63
CA TRP A 25 -5.20 15.95 -9.60
C TRP A 25 -6.08 15.81 -10.85
N ALA A 26 -5.49 15.60 -12.03
CA ALA A 26 -6.22 15.38 -13.27
C ALA A 26 -7.13 14.15 -13.18
N PHE A 27 -6.67 13.06 -12.55
CA PHE A 27 -7.51 11.88 -12.32
C PHE A 27 -8.71 12.21 -11.41
N HIS A 28 -8.49 12.95 -10.32
CA HIS A 28 -9.57 13.33 -9.40
C HIS A 28 -10.61 14.22 -10.08
N ILE A 29 -10.13 15.24 -10.80
CA ILE A 29 -10.99 16.14 -11.57
C ILE A 29 -11.75 15.33 -12.62
N ALA A 30 -11.10 14.43 -13.36
CA ALA A 30 -11.76 13.59 -14.35
C ALA A 30 -12.86 12.72 -13.75
N VAL A 31 -12.65 12.13 -12.56
CA VAL A 31 -13.71 11.36 -11.87
C VAL A 31 -14.91 12.24 -11.55
N VAL A 32 -14.67 13.40 -10.92
CA VAL A 32 -15.75 14.30 -10.49
C VAL A 32 -16.51 14.85 -11.70
N THR A 33 -15.82 15.39 -12.68
CA THR A 33 -16.45 15.98 -13.88
C THR A 33 -17.05 14.91 -14.78
N GLY A 34 -16.39 13.76 -14.92
CA GLY A 34 -16.87 12.64 -15.71
C GLY A 34 -18.19 12.06 -15.19
N ILE A 35 -18.35 11.93 -13.87
CA ILE A 35 -19.63 11.51 -13.26
C ILE A 35 -20.67 12.63 -13.32
N ALA A 36 -20.28 13.88 -13.04
CA ALA A 36 -21.22 15.00 -13.04
C ALA A 36 -21.82 15.28 -14.44
N VAL A 37 -21.01 15.15 -15.49
CA VAL A 37 -21.44 15.41 -16.88
C VAL A 37 -21.96 14.14 -17.55
N GLY A 38 -21.28 13.00 -17.39
CA GLY A 38 -21.63 11.73 -18.04
C GLY A 38 -22.69 10.91 -17.32
N GLY A 39 -23.05 11.30 -16.09
CA GLY A 39 -24.02 10.59 -15.25
C GLY A 39 -23.45 9.34 -14.57
N TRP A 40 -24.21 8.83 -13.58
CA TRP A 40 -23.88 7.61 -12.86
C TRP A 40 -24.18 6.36 -13.68
N SER A 41 -23.31 5.35 -13.58
CA SER A 41 -23.51 4.04 -14.21
C SER A 41 -23.25 2.90 -13.23
N GLY A 42 -24.27 2.10 -12.93
CA GLY A 42 -24.12 0.93 -12.05
C GLY A 42 -23.15 -0.12 -12.63
N ARG A 43 -23.15 -0.33 -13.95
CA ARG A 43 -22.20 -1.23 -14.63
C ARG A 43 -20.77 -0.68 -14.54
N GLY A 44 -20.61 0.64 -14.67
CA GLY A 44 -19.32 1.30 -14.52
C GLY A 44 -18.79 1.20 -13.09
N ALA A 45 -19.64 1.45 -12.10
CA ALA A 45 -19.30 1.30 -10.69
C ALA A 45 -18.88 -0.13 -10.35
N LEU A 46 -19.59 -1.14 -10.88
CA LEU A 46 -19.20 -2.54 -10.72
C LEU A 46 -17.83 -2.82 -11.35
N LEU A 47 -17.58 -2.36 -12.57
CA LEU A 47 -16.28 -2.51 -13.24
C LEU A 47 -15.15 -1.85 -12.43
N ALA A 48 -15.38 -0.64 -11.92
CA ALA A 48 -14.43 0.08 -11.10
C ALA A 48 -14.14 -0.67 -9.79
N ALA A 49 -15.18 -1.18 -9.11
CA ALA A 49 -15.06 -1.96 -7.90
C ALA A 49 -14.30 -3.27 -8.13
N THR A 50 -14.60 -4.02 -9.20
CA THR A 50 -13.88 -5.25 -9.56
C THR A 50 -12.41 -4.96 -9.84
N SER A 51 -12.12 -3.95 -10.67
CA SER A 51 -10.75 -3.53 -10.97
C SER A 51 -9.99 -3.12 -9.70
N TYR A 52 -10.65 -2.33 -8.84
CA TYR A 52 -10.12 -1.94 -7.53
C TYR A 52 -9.76 -3.15 -6.68
N TYR A 53 -10.67 -4.10 -6.47
CA TYR A 53 -10.45 -5.25 -5.59
C TYR A 53 -9.34 -6.17 -6.10
N VAL A 54 -9.29 -6.42 -7.41
CA VAL A 54 -8.22 -7.21 -8.04
C VAL A 54 -6.88 -6.51 -7.86
N ARG A 55 -6.80 -5.21 -8.19
CA ARG A 55 -5.56 -4.44 -8.08
C ARG A 55 -5.10 -4.25 -6.65
N MET A 56 -6.02 -4.05 -5.70
CA MET A 56 -5.70 -3.98 -4.26
C MET A 56 -5.12 -5.31 -3.77
N THR A 57 -5.71 -6.44 -4.17
CA THR A 57 -5.19 -7.76 -3.83
C THR A 57 -3.77 -7.97 -4.39
N VAL A 58 -3.52 -7.57 -5.64
CA VAL A 58 -2.19 -7.65 -6.25
C VAL A 58 -1.20 -6.71 -5.56
N LEU A 59 -1.61 -5.48 -5.28
CA LEU A 59 -0.79 -4.47 -4.59
C LEU A 59 -0.30 -4.99 -3.24
N THR A 60 -1.23 -5.53 -2.45
CA THR A 60 -0.95 -6.03 -1.10
C THR A 60 -0.12 -7.31 -1.12
N ALA A 61 -0.38 -8.22 -2.06
CA ALA A 61 0.48 -9.40 -2.27
C ALA A 61 1.90 -9.00 -2.69
N ALA A 62 2.03 -8.03 -3.60
CA ALA A 62 3.28 -7.66 -4.23
C ALA A 62 4.07 -6.60 -3.45
N TYR A 63 3.64 -5.33 -3.47
CA TYR A 63 4.39 -4.24 -2.81
C TYR A 63 4.61 -4.54 -1.34
N HIS A 64 3.54 -4.93 -0.65
CA HIS A 64 3.60 -5.09 0.80
C HIS A 64 4.20 -6.43 1.22
N ARG A 65 3.52 -7.52 0.94
CA ARG A 65 3.87 -8.84 1.50
C ARG A 65 5.14 -9.41 0.87
N TYR A 66 5.33 -9.27 -0.45
CA TYR A 66 6.53 -9.74 -1.11
C TYR A 66 7.69 -8.76 -1.02
N PHE A 67 7.60 -7.58 -1.64
CA PHE A 67 8.73 -6.68 -1.82
C PHE A 67 9.18 -6.04 -0.49
N ALA A 68 8.25 -5.56 0.34
CA ALA A 68 8.63 -4.96 1.61
C ALA A 68 9.02 -5.99 2.68
N HIS A 69 8.24 -7.07 2.86
CA HIS A 69 8.40 -7.98 4.01
C HIS A 69 8.98 -9.37 3.72
N ARG A 70 9.10 -9.77 2.44
CA ARG A 70 9.55 -11.12 2.06
C ARG A 70 8.79 -12.23 2.80
N SER A 71 7.48 -12.06 2.94
CA SER A 71 6.65 -12.98 3.72
C SER A 71 6.35 -14.30 3.00
N PHE A 72 6.73 -14.41 1.74
CA PHE A 72 6.74 -15.64 0.95
C PHE A 72 7.86 -15.57 -0.10
N LYS A 73 8.14 -16.71 -0.75
CA LYS A 73 9.11 -16.83 -1.85
C LYS A 73 8.40 -17.11 -3.17
N THR A 74 9.06 -16.75 -4.26
CA THR A 74 8.56 -16.98 -5.61
C THR A 74 9.72 -17.03 -6.61
N SER A 75 9.44 -17.41 -7.86
CA SER A 75 10.44 -17.44 -8.94
C SER A 75 10.78 -16.04 -9.43
N ARG A 76 11.93 -15.87 -10.09
CA ARG A 76 12.34 -14.56 -10.65
C ARG A 76 11.32 -14.02 -11.67
N TRP A 77 10.74 -14.90 -12.49
CA TRP A 77 9.72 -14.53 -13.47
C TRP A 77 8.44 -14.04 -12.77
N PHE A 78 7.94 -14.76 -11.77
CA PHE A 78 6.70 -14.35 -11.09
C PHE A 78 6.93 -13.12 -10.20
N GLN A 79 8.14 -12.95 -9.64
CA GLN A 79 8.56 -11.69 -9.02
C GLN A 79 8.41 -10.51 -9.98
N PHE A 80 8.85 -10.66 -11.24
CA PHE A 80 8.70 -9.60 -12.23
C PHE A 80 7.22 -9.35 -12.57
N LEU A 81 6.39 -10.38 -12.66
CA LEU A 81 4.94 -10.22 -12.83
C LEU A 81 4.27 -9.50 -11.65
N LEU A 82 4.65 -9.84 -10.42
CA LEU A 82 4.19 -9.14 -9.22
C LEU A 82 4.58 -7.66 -9.29
N ALA A 83 5.77 -7.34 -9.81
CA ALA A 83 6.21 -5.96 -9.97
C ALA A 83 5.37 -5.19 -11.00
N LEU A 84 5.11 -5.78 -12.17
CA LEU A 84 4.23 -5.20 -13.18
C LEU A 84 2.81 -4.98 -12.63
N GLY A 85 2.28 -6.00 -11.95
CA GLY A 85 0.96 -5.94 -11.32
C GLY A 85 0.86 -4.84 -10.27
N ALA A 86 1.84 -4.74 -9.37
CA ALA A 86 1.88 -3.69 -8.35
C ALA A 86 1.96 -2.29 -8.96
N GLN A 87 2.86 -2.10 -9.93
CA GLN A 87 3.08 -0.80 -10.59
C GLN A 87 1.93 -0.38 -11.50
N SER A 88 1.00 -1.29 -11.82
CA SER A 88 -0.26 -0.91 -12.46
C SER A 88 -1.10 0.05 -11.60
N SER A 89 -0.83 0.15 -10.29
CA SER A 89 -1.45 1.09 -9.35
C SER A 89 -0.98 2.54 -9.49
N ALA A 90 0.08 2.79 -10.26
CA ALA A 90 0.74 4.09 -10.36
C ALA A 90 1.25 4.68 -9.02
N GLN A 91 1.55 3.85 -8.02
CA GLN A 91 2.10 4.27 -6.72
C GLN A 91 3.64 4.20 -6.67
N LYS A 92 4.30 4.72 -7.72
CA LYS A 92 5.77 4.66 -7.93
C LYS A 92 6.29 3.23 -8.13
N GLY A 93 7.61 3.03 -8.05
CA GLY A 93 8.23 1.74 -8.36
C GLY A 93 8.28 0.78 -7.16
N VAL A 94 8.48 -0.52 -7.40
CA VAL A 94 8.53 -1.55 -6.34
C VAL A 94 9.70 -1.42 -5.38
N LEU A 95 10.86 -0.97 -5.84
CA LEU A 95 12.03 -0.75 -4.98
C LEU A 95 11.82 0.50 -4.15
N TRP A 96 11.30 1.57 -4.76
CA TRP A 96 10.89 2.78 -4.06
C TRP A 96 9.91 2.45 -2.93
N TRP A 97 8.83 1.72 -3.25
CA TRP A 97 7.78 1.40 -2.29
C TRP A 97 8.33 0.56 -1.13
N ALA A 98 9.09 -0.50 -1.43
CA ALA A 98 9.67 -1.36 -0.41
C ALA A 98 10.69 -0.63 0.48
N ALA A 99 11.52 0.26 -0.08
CA ALA A 99 12.51 1.02 0.68
C ALA A 99 11.86 1.98 1.69
N HIS A 100 10.79 2.66 1.29
CA HIS A 100 10.03 3.56 2.16
C HIS A 100 9.21 2.80 3.18
N HIS A 101 8.60 1.68 2.80
CA HIS A 101 7.82 0.86 3.74
C HIS A 101 8.69 0.22 4.82
N ARG A 102 9.87 -0.30 4.46
CA ARG A 102 10.85 -0.81 5.43
C ARG A 102 11.34 0.28 6.39
N TRP A 103 11.49 1.50 5.89
CA TRP A 103 11.83 2.66 6.72
C TRP A 103 10.70 3.05 7.67
N HIS A 104 9.46 3.08 7.18
CA HIS A 104 8.27 3.29 8.00
C HIS A 104 8.24 2.28 9.14
N HIS A 105 8.37 0.98 8.89
CA HIS A 105 8.37 -0.01 9.96
C HIS A 105 9.49 0.16 10.99
N LYS A 106 10.68 0.60 10.57
CA LYS A 106 11.80 0.86 11.47
C LYS A 106 11.57 2.10 12.36
N HIS A 107 10.79 3.06 11.87
CA HIS A 107 10.66 4.39 12.45
C HIS A 107 9.21 4.80 12.72
N SER A 108 8.29 3.83 12.76
CA SER A 108 6.85 4.07 12.71
C SER A 108 6.42 5.02 13.81
N ASP A 109 5.66 6.05 13.44
CA ASP A 109 5.18 7.12 14.31
C ASP A 109 6.24 7.95 15.06
N THR A 110 7.53 7.77 14.74
CA THR A 110 8.60 8.66 15.17
C THR A 110 8.77 9.84 14.19
N ALA A 111 9.56 10.84 14.57
CA ALA A 111 9.88 11.98 13.69
C ALA A 111 10.55 11.60 12.36
N LEU A 112 11.11 10.39 12.25
CA LEU A 112 11.74 9.88 11.03
C LEU A 112 10.77 9.13 10.12
N ASP A 113 9.56 8.81 10.56
CA ASP A 113 8.56 8.15 9.74
C ASP A 113 8.19 9.01 8.51
N VAL A 114 8.21 8.40 7.33
CA VAL A 114 7.93 9.09 6.07
C VAL A 114 6.48 9.55 5.97
N HIS A 115 5.55 8.90 6.66
CA HIS A 115 4.11 9.18 6.57
C HIS A 115 3.38 9.10 7.91
N SER A 116 4.03 9.49 9.02
CA SER A 116 3.37 9.46 10.33
C SER A 116 2.24 10.49 10.44
N ALA A 117 1.04 9.98 10.71
CA ALA A 117 -0.12 10.80 11.07
C ALA A 117 0.07 11.48 12.44
N LYS A 118 0.77 10.83 13.38
CA LYS A 118 1.09 11.38 14.70
C LYS A 118 1.95 12.63 14.62
N GLN A 119 2.95 12.64 13.73
CA GLN A 119 3.92 13.73 13.63
C GLN A 119 3.45 14.87 12.73
N ARG A 120 2.76 14.56 11.62
CA ARG A 120 2.46 15.54 10.56
C ARG A 120 0.97 15.64 10.20
N GLY A 121 0.10 14.93 10.93
CA GLY A 121 -1.34 14.97 10.77
C GLY A 121 -1.87 14.12 9.62
N PHE A 122 -3.21 14.02 9.58
CA PHE A 122 -3.95 13.17 8.65
C PHE A 122 -3.60 13.45 7.18
N TRP A 123 -3.69 14.71 6.72
CA TRP A 123 -3.52 15.04 5.30
C TRP A 123 -2.10 14.76 4.78
N TYR A 124 -1.08 15.00 5.60
CA TYR A 124 0.30 14.67 5.23
C TYR A 124 0.46 13.15 5.07
N SER A 125 0.01 12.37 6.05
CA SER A 125 0.08 10.91 6.02
C SER A 125 -0.76 10.29 4.89
N HIS A 126 -1.91 10.90 4.58
CA HIS A 126 -2.83 10.41 3.57
C HIS A 126 -2.32 10.69 2.14
N ILE A 127 -1.98 11.93 1.81
CA ILE A 127 -1.57 12.30 0.43
C ILE A 127 -0.26 13.09 0.37
N GLY A 128 0.06 13.85 1.40
CA GLY A 128 1.14 14.82 1.34
C GLY A 128 2.52 14.21 1.15
N TRP A 129 2.82 13.13 1.88
CA TRP A 129 4.14 12.50 1.86
C TRP A 129 4.53 11.93 0.49
N ILE A 130 3.56 11.34 -0.23
CA ILE A 130 3.81 10.65 -1.50
C ILE A 130 3.88 11.62 -2.69
N LEU A 131 3.13 12.73 -2.60
CA LEU A 131 3.15 13.82 -3.59
C LEU A 131 4.33 14.77 -3.41
N GLY A 132 4.84 14.89 -2.18
CA GLY A 132 5.95 15.75 -1.84
C GLY A 132 7.30 15.32 -2.46
N PRO A 133 8.26 16.26 -2.59
CA PRO A 133 9.57 15.96 -3.15
C PRO A 133 10.51 15.24 -2.17
N ASP A 134 10.25 15.31 -0.86
CA ASP A 134 11.13 14.84 0.22
C ASP A 134 11.50 13.35 0.13
N TRP A 135 10.64 12.55 -0.48
CA TRP A 135 10.73 11.09 -0.55
C TRP A 135 10.60 10.57 -1.97
N ASP A 136 11.04 11.31 -3.00
CA ASP A 136 10.85 10.87 -4.40
C ASP A 136 11.94 9.92 -4.92
N ASP A 137 13.08 9.83 -4.22
CA ASP A 137 14.22 8.98 -4.57
C ASP A 137 14.19 7.61 -3.89
N THR A 138 14.66 6.58 -4.59
CA THR A 138 14.78 5.22 -4.07
C THR A 138 16.13 5.03 -3.37
N ASP A 139 16.11 4.78 -2.05
CA ASP A 139 17.30 4.37 -1.30
C ASP A 139 17.54 2.85 -1.45
N GLU A 140 18.32 2.47 -2.46
CA GLU A 140 18.63 1.07 -2.78
C GLU A 140 19.31 0.32 -1.62
N SER A 141 19.98 1.01 -0.69
CA SER A 141 20.66 0.37 0.44
C SER A 141 19.69 -0.35 1.39
N ARG A 142 18.43 0.09 1.44
CA ARG A 142 17.35 -0.50 2.25
C ARG A 142 16.74 -1.75 1.62
N VAL A 143 16.99 -1.95 0.33
CA VAL A 143 16.40 -3.00 -0.50
C VAL A 143 17.47 -3.70 -1.35
N SER A 144 18.69 -3.84 -0.82
CA SER A 144 19.82 -4.45 -1.53
C SER A 144 19.54 -5.89 -1.97
N ASP A 145 18.70 -6.62 -1.23
CA ASP A 145 18.20 -7.96 -1.58
C ASP A 145 17.34 -7.98 -2.86
N LEU A 146 16.75 -6.84 -3.24
CA LEU A 146 15.94 -6.63 -4.44
C LEU A 146 16.68 -5.84 -5.53
N ALA A 147 17.52 -4.87 -5.15
CA ALA A 147 18.26 -4.02 -6.08
C ALA A 147 19.25 -4.81 -6.94
N ARG A 148 19.63 -6.03 -6.54
CA ARG A 148 20.43 -6.93 -7.38
C ARG A 148 19.75 -7.39 -8.67
N TYR A 149 18.43 -7.21 -8.81
CA TYR A 149 17.68 -7.62 -10.00
C TYR A 149 17.56 -6.46 -11.01
N PRO A 150 18.25 -6.51 -12.17
CA PRO A 150 18.27 -5.40 -13.12
C PRO A 150 16.88 -5.06 -13.68
N GLU A 151 16.02 -6.06 -13.90
CA GLU A 151 14.65 -5.85 -14.37
C GLU A 151 13.81 -5.03 -13.39
N LEU A 152 14.04 -5.16 -12.08
CA LEU A 152 13.35 -4.36 -11.08
C LEU A 152 13.88 -2.93 -11.06
N LYS A 153 15.21 -2.74 -11.23
CA LYS A 153 15.81 -1.40 -11.32
C LYS A 153 15.32 -0.63 -12.55
N ILE A 154 15.25 -1.31 -13.70
CA ILE A 154 14.69 -0.72 -14.93
C ILE A 154 13.23 -0.32 -14.68
N LEU A 155 12.44 -1.22 -14.07
CA LEU A 155 11.03 -0.97 -13.83
C LEU A 155 10.77 0.13 -12.77
N ASP A 156 11.68 0.30 -11.80
CA ASP A 156 11.60 1.34 -10.76
C ASP A 156 12.02 2.73 -11.27
N HIS A 157 12.81 2.77 -12.36
CA HIS A 157 13.33 4.01 -12.92
C HIS A 157 12.20 5.01 -13.25
N ARG A 158 12.40 6.29 -12.95
CA ARG A 158 11.38 7.35 -13.06
C ARG A 158 10.69 7.41 -14.44
N SER A 159 11.45 7.17 -15.51
CA SER A 159 10.93 7.18 -16.90
C SER A 159 10.12 5.94 -17.28
N VAL A 160 10.23 4.85 -16.52
CA VAL A 160 9.63 3.54 -16.83
C VAL A 160 8.54 3.16 -15.84
N ARG A 161 8.59 3.66 -14.60
CA ARG A 161 7.73 3.22 -13.50
C ARG A 161 6.23 3.32 -13.73
N LEU A 162 5.80 4.21 -14.64
CA LEU A 162 4.40 4.38 -15.02
C LEU A 162 3.96 3.50 -16.20
N LEU A 163 4.88 2.81 -16.88
CA LEU A 163 4.56 1.97 -18.04
C LEU A 163 3.55 0.87 -17.72
N PRO A 164 3.61 0.15 -16.58
CA PRO A 164 2.60 -0.86 -16.25
C PRO A 164 1.20 -0.26 -16.05
N ALA A 165 1.11 0.93 -15.45
CA ALA A 165 -0.16 1.64 -15.30
C ALA A 165 -0.70 2.12 -16.65
N ALA A 166 0.15 2.68 -17.51
CA ALA A 166 -0.23 3.10 -18.86
C ALA A 166 -0.68 1.91 -19.73
N ALA A 167 0.01 0.77 -19.63
CA ALA A 167 -0.38 -0.46 -20.31
C ALA A 167 -1.75 -0.96 -19.85
N LEU A 168 -2.02 -0.97 -18.53
CA LEU A 168 -3.33 -1.34 -18.00
C LEU A 168 -4.44 -0.37 -18.46
N ALA A 169 -4.17 0.93 -18.48
CA ALA A 169 -5.08 1.93 -19.02
C ALA A 169 -5.41 1.66 -20.50
N GLY A 170 -4.38 1.36 -21.30
CA GLY A 170 -4.51 0.98 -22.71
C GLY A 170 -5.35 -0.28 -22.90
N LEU A 171 -5.19 -1.30 -22.05
CA LEU A 171 -6.02 -2.51 -22.08
C LEU A 171 -7.50 -2.19 -21.78
N PHE A 172 -7.78 -1.40 -20.74
CA PHE A 172 -9.15 -0.98 -20.45
C PHE A 172 -9.79 -0.19 -21.58
N TYR A 173 -9.00 0.66 -22.27
CA TYR A 173 -9.46 1.36 -23.46
C TYR A 173 -9.69 0.41 -24.64
N ALA A 174 -8.78 -0.53 -24.90
CA ALA A 174 -8.87 -1.45 -26.03
C ALA A 174 -10.12 -2.36 -25.94
N PHE A 175 -10.48 -2.81 -24.74
CA PHE A 175 -11.62 -3.72 -24.53
C PHE A 175 -12.93 -3.03 -24.18
N GLY A 176 -12.90 -1.83 -23.60
CA GLY A 176 -14.10 -1.12 -23.12
C GLY A 176 -14.25 0.31 -23.64
N GLY A 177 -13.38 0.76 -24.55
CA GLY A 177 -13.33 2.13 -25.04
C GLY A 177 -13.13 3.16 -23.93
N GLY A 178 -13.62 4.37 -24.15
CA GLY A 178 -13.60 5.44 -23.14
C GLY A 178 -14.33 5.05 -21.84
N PHE A 179 -15.39 4.24 -21.93
CA PHE A 179 -16.12 3.75 -20.76
C PHE A 179 -15.26 2.83 -19.89
N GLY A 180 -14.57 1.87 -20.51
CA GLY A 180 -13.65 0.96 -19.84
C GLY A 180 -12.45 1.69 -19.23
N LEU A 181 -11.85 2.63 -19.97
CA LEU A 181 -10.77 3.48 -19.46
C LEU A 181 -11.23 4.30 -18.24
N PHE A 182 -12.37 4.97 -18.35
CA PHE A 182 -12.87 5.85 -17.29
C PHE A 182 -13.21 5.06 -16.02
N TRP A 183 -14.09 4.07 -16.10
CA TRP A 183 -14.53 3.32 -14.91
C TRP A 183 -13.49 2.29 -14.46
N GLY A 184 -12.99 1.48 -15.40
CA GLY A 184 -12.08 0.38 -15.11
C GLY A 184 -10.70 0.83 -14.69
N PHE A 185 -10.21 1.99 -15.15
CA PHE A 185 -8.89 2.50 -14.80
C PHE A 185 -8.91 3.82 -14.02
N VAL A 186 -9.56 4.89 -14.51
CA VAL A 186 -9.46 6.22 -13.86
C VAL A 186 -10.15 6.24 -12.50
N VAL A 187 -11.44 5.90 -12.45
CA VAL A 187 -12.23 5.82 -11.20
C VAL A 187 -11.60 4.80 -10.25
N SER A 188 -11.30 3.60 -10.73
CA SER A 188 -10.71 2.55 -9.88
C SER A 188 -9.33 2.94 -9.33
N THR A 189 -8.52 3.71 -10.06
CA THR A 189 -7.20 4.18 -9.59
C THR A 189 -7.32 5.23 -8.49
N VAL A 190 -8.24 6.19 -8.62
CA VAL A 190 -8.50 7.18 -7.56
C VAL A 190 -8.96 6.48 -6.27
N LEU A 191 -9.90 5.53 -6.40
CA LEU A 191 -10.33 4.72 -5.26
C LEU A 191 -9.17 3.90 -4.68
N LEU A 192 -8.35 3.29 -5.53
CA LEU A 192 -7.19 2.48 -5.12
C LEU A 192 -6.18 3.30 -4.33
N TRP A 193 -5.84 4.49 -4.79
CA TRP A 193 -4.94 5.42 -4.07
C TRP A 193 -5.48 5.72 -2.68
N HIS A 194 -6.72 6.20 -2.57
CA HIS A 194 -7.30 6.51 -1.27
C HIS A 194 -7.41 5.28 -0.38
N GLY A 195 -7.81 4.13 -0.92
CA GLY A 195 -7.84 2.85 -0.22
C GLY A 195 -6.48 2.50 0.40
N THR A 196 -5.39 2.55 -0.38
CA THR A 196 -4.04 2.31 0.15
C THR A 196 -3.63 3.36 1.18
N PHE A 197 -3.92 4.64 0.91
CA PHE A 197 -3.53 5.75 1.78
C PHE A 197 -4.25 5.75 3.14
N THR A 198 -5.44 5.14 3.23
CA THR A 198 -6.11 4.94 4.53
C THR A 198 -5.27 4.10 5.49
N ILE A 199 -4.39 3.21 5.01
CA ILE A 199 -3.55 2.39 5.90
C ILE A 199 -2.50 3.24 6.59
N ASN A 200 -1.88 4.19 5.89
CA ASN A 200 -0.91 5.10 6.51
C ASN A 200 -1.58 6.06 7.51
N SER A 201 -2.83 6.45 7.21
CA SER A 201 -3.55 7.49 7.94
C SER A 201 -4.56 6.93 8.95
N LEU A 202 -5.68 6.40 8.48
CA LEU A 202 -6.76 5.90 9.33
C LEU A 202 -6.35 4.69 10.18
N SER A 203 -5.52 3.76 9.68
CA SER A 203 -5.08 2.62 10.51
C SER A 203 -4.10 3.02 11.62
N HIS A 204 -3.57 4.24 11.64
CA HIS A 204 -2.78 4.80 12.75
C HIS A 204 -3.60 5.72 13.67
N MET A 205 -4.90 5.89 13.41
CA MET A 205 -5.78 6.80 14.15
C MET A 205 -7.03 6.12 14.70
N PHE A 206 -7.60 5.15 13.97
CA PHE A 206 -8.90 4.55 14.26
C PHE A 206 -8.86 3.03 14.23
N GLY A 207 -9.36 2.39 15.29
CA GLY A 207 -9.45 0.94 15.41
C GLY A 207 -9.05 0.46 16.80
N ARG A 208 -8.69 -0.82 16.89
CA ARG A 208 -8.32 -1.48 18.15
C ARG A 208 -6.87 -1.91 18.14
N ARG A 209 -6.19 -1.76 19.27
CA ARG A 209 -4.89 -2.38 19.53
C ARG A 209 -5.15 -3.68 20.27
N ARG A 210 -4.65 -4.80 19.73
CA ARG A 210 -4.68 -6.10 20.41
C ARG A 210 -3.30 -6.48 20.91
N TYR A 211 -2.27 -6.10 20.16
CA TYR A 211 -0.89 -6.44 20.40
C TYR A 211 -0.11 -5.17 20.74
N ALA A 212 0.78 -5.28 21.72
CA ALA A 212 1.65 -4.18 22.12
C ALA A 212 2.66 -3.90 21.02
N THR A 213 2.54 -2.74 20.37
CA THR A 213 3.50 -2.21 19.39
C THR A 213 4.05 -0.85 19.88
N THR A 214 5.20 -0.43 19.34
CA THR A 214 5.83 0.87 19.67
C THR A 214 5.23 2.06 18.93
N ASP A 215 4.29 1.80 18.02
CA ASP A 215 3.58 2.78 17.18
C ASP A 215 2.09 2.84 17.54
N ASP A 216 1.34 3.66 16.79
CA ASP A 216 -0.10 3.83 16.95
C ASP A 216 -0.92 3.00 15.92
N SER A 217 -0.35 1.93 15.36
CA SER A 217 -1.07 1.02 14.45
C SER A 217 -2.29 0.37 15.14
N ARG A 218 -3.39 0.25 14.39
CA ARG A 218 -4.69 -0.23 14.87
C ARG A 218 -5.34 -1.18 13.87
N ASN A 219 -5.95 -2.24 14.39
CA ASN A 219 -6.81 -3.12 13.62
C ASN A 219 -8.18 -2.47 13.37
N ASN A 220 -8.61 -2.46 12.11
CA ASN A 220 -9.89 -1.94 11.67
C ASN A 220 -10.48 -2.89 10.59
N TRP A 221 -11.59 -3.55 10.93
CA TRP A 221 -12.20 -4.57 10.07
C TRP A 221 -12.78 -3.99 8.77
N LEU A 222 -13.27 -2.74 8.79
CA LEU A 222 -13.78 -2.07 7.60
C LEU A 222 -12.63 -1.75 6.65
N LEU A 223 -11.52 -1.23 7.20
CA LEU A 223 -10.30 -1.03 6.41
C LEU A 223 -9.80 -2.37 5.86
N ALA A 224 -9.81 -3.44 6.66
CA ALA A 224 -9.37 -4.76 6.20
C ALA A 224 -10.21 -5.28 5.03
N LEU A 225 -11.52 -5.03 5.04
CA LEU A 225 -12.40 -5.41 3.95
C LEU A 225 -12.10 -4.63 2.65
N ILE A 226 -11.92 -3.31 2.74
CA ILE A 226 -11.65 -2.48 1.55
C ILE A 226 -10.23 -2.64 1.04
N THR A 227 -9.25 -2.94 1.91
CA THR A 227 -7.83 -3.10 1.53
C THR A 227 -7.41 -4.56 1.46
N THR A 228 -8.37 -5.48 1.36
CA THR A 228 -8.12 -6.92 1.14
C THR A 228 -7.24 -7.60 2.21
N GLY A 229 -7.21 -7.05 3.42
CA GLY A 229 -6.52 -7.59 4.60
C GLY A 229 -5.67 -6.57 5.35
N GLU A 230 -5.34 -5.42 4.75
CA GLU A 230 -4.32 -4.49 5.30
C GLU A 230 -4.80 -3.70 6.52
N GLY A 231 -6.11 -3.64 6.74
CA GLY A 231 -6.66 -3.03 7.95
C GLY A 231 -6.40 -3.83 9.23
N TRP A 232 -5.87 -5.06 9.16
CA TRP A 232 -5.33 -5.75 10.34
C TRP A 232 -3.93 -5.22 10.71
N HIS A 233 -3.85 -3.89 10.82
CA HIS A 233 -2.59 -3.16 10.82
C HIS A 233 -1.80 -3.30 12.12
N ASN A 234 -2.48 -3.40 13.27
CA ASN A 234 -1.80 -3.68 14.55
C ASN A 234 -1.25 -5.12 14.59
N ASN A 235 -1.96 -6.10 14.02
CA ASN A 235 -1.42 -7.45 13.86
C ASN A 235 -0.16 -7.43 12.98
N HIS A 236 -0.24 -6.69 11.88
CA HIS A 236 0.86 -6.54 10.93
C HIS A 236 2.09 -5.88 11.58
N HIS A 237 1.93 -4.76 12.29
CA HIS A 237 3.03 -4.10 12.99
C HIS A 237 3.61 -4.92 14.14
N HIS A 238 2.79 -5.76 14.80
CA HIS A 238 3.26 -6.71 15.81
C HIS A 238 4.16 -7.80 15.21
N PHE A 239 3.83 -8.32 14.02
CA PHE A 239 4.63 -9.35 13.37
C PHE A 239 4.62 -9.24 11.84
N GLN A 240 5.37 -8.24 11.36
CA GLN A 240 5.39 -7.79 9.96
C GLN A 240 5.89 -8.82 8.95
N SER A 241 6.61 -9.85 9.41
CA SER A 241 7.15 -10.88 8.53
C SER A 241 6.12 -11.90 8.06
N SER A 242 4.88 -11.87 8.58
CA SER A 242 3.85 -12.83 8.21
C SER A 242 3.20 -12.55 6.85
N ALA A 243 2.84 -13.62 6.15
CA ALA A 243 2.08 -13.59 4.92
C ALA A 243 0.58 -13.32 5.13
N ARG A 244 0.06 -13.56 6.35
CA ARG A 244 -1.30 -13.21 6.75
C ARG A 244 -1.24 -12.07 7.75
N GLN A 245 -2.17 -11.14 7.65
CA GLN A 245 -2.33 -10.07 8.63
C GLN A 245 -3.57 -10.32 9.51
N GLY A 246 -4.56 -11.06 9.00
CA GLY A 246 -5.58 -11.65 9.84
C GLY A 246 -5.00 -12.78 10.71
N PHE A 247 -4.92 -12.56 12.02
CA PHE A 247 -4.36 -13.49 13.01
C PHE A 247 -5.42 -14.42 13.60
N ARG A 248 -6.69 -14.04 13.57
CA ARG A 248 -7.83 -14.87 14.00
C ARG A 248 -8.64 -15.40 12.81
N TRP A 249 -9.38 -16.48 13.01
CA TRP A 249 -10.15 -17.16 11.95
C TRP A 249 -11.22 -16.26 11.31
N TRP A 250 -11.76 -15.30 12.07
CA TRP A 250 -12.76 -14.33 11.62
C TRP A 250 -12.14 -13.07 11.00
N GLU A 251 -10.82 -12.92 11.06
CA GLU A 251 -10.12 -11.79 10.44
C GLU A 251 -9.89 -12.08 8.97
N VAL A 252 -10.87 -11.65 8.16
CA VAL A 252 -10.87 -11.85 6.71
C VAL A 252 -9.65 -11.17 6.09
N ASP A 253 -8.88 -11.95 5.34
CA ASP A 253 -7.66 -11.51 4.67
C ASP A 253 -7.65 -12.12 3.26
N THR A 254 -8.33 -11.44 2.35
CA THR A 254 -8.51 -11.88 0.96
C THR A 254 -7.17 -12.10 0.25
N THR A 255 -6.20 -11.23 0.48
CA THR A 255 -4.86 -11.35 -0.09
C THR A 255 -4.16 -12.62 0.37
N TYR A 256 -4.27 -12.97 1.66
CA TYR A 256 -3.71 -14.23 2.14
C TYR A 256 -4.38 -15.45 1.51
N TYR A 257 -5.69 -15.40 1.28
CA TYR A 257 -6.40 -16.50 0.60
C TYR A 257 -5.94 -16.68 -0.84
N VAL A 258 -5.70 -15.58 -1.57
CA VAL A 258 -5.11 -15.63 -2.91
C VAL A 258 -3.68 -16.16 -2.87
N LEU A 259 -2.86 -15.74 -1.90
CA LEU A 259 -1.51 -16.30 -1.73
C LEU A 259 -1.53 -17.81 -1.47
N LYS A 260 -2.48 -18.33 -0.68
CA LYS A 260 -2.66 -19.78 -0.49
C LYS A 260 -3.03 -20.48 -1.79
N ALA A 261 -3.90 -19.90 -2.61
CA ALA A 261 -4.27 -20.48 -3.90
C ALA A 261 -3.07 -20.51 -4.86
N LEU A 262 -2.29 -19.42 -4.91
CA LEU A 262 -1.04 -19.37 -5.67
C LEU A 262 0.00 -20.38 -5.16
N ALA A 263 0.03 -20.64 -3.85
CA ALA A 263 0.89 -21.64 -3.26
C ALA A 263 0.51 -23.07 -3.66
N ALA A 264 -0.80 -23.35 -3.69
CA ALA A 264 -1.32 -24.65 -4.09
C ALA A 264 -0.96 -25.03 -5.54
N VAL A 265 -0.75 -24.04 -6.42
CA VAL A 265 -0.30 -24.24 -7.81
C VAL A 265 1.22 -24.03 -8.00
N GLY A 266 1.98 -23.84 -6.92
CA GLY A 266 3.45 -23.72 -6.97
C GLY A 266 4.00 -22.38 -7.48
N LEU A 267 3.15 -21.34 -7.63
CA LEU A 267 3.61 -20.01 -8.07
C LEU A 267 4.30 -19.23 -6.94
N VAL A 268 3.95 -19.53 -5.69
CA VAL A 268 4.60 -19.00 -4.48
C VAL A 268 4.79 -20.11 -3.47
N TRP A 269 5.71 -19.97 -2.53
CA TRP A 269 5.96 -20.96 -1.48
C TRP A 269 6.51 -20.30 -0.21
N ASP A 270 6.69 -21.09 0.84
CA ASP A 270 7.20 -20.64 2.16
C ASP A 270 6.40 -19.45 2.74
N LEU A 271 5.07 -19.52 2.71
CA LEU A 271 4.19 -18.51 3.30
C LEU A 271 4.42 -18.46 4.82
N ARG A 272 5.02 -17.37 5.31
CA ARG A 272 5.37 -17.22 6.72
C ARG A 272 4.14 -17.03 7.59
N ALA A 273 3.92 -17.93 8.53
CA ALA A 273 2.88 -17.82 9.55
C ALA A 273 3.43 -17.16 10.83
N PRO A 274 2.60 -16.43 11.60
CA PRO A 274 2.97 -15.99 12.93
C PRO A 274 3.05 -17.20 13.87
N PRO A 275 4.14 -17.38 14.65
CA PRO A 275 4.23 -18.42 15.67
C PRO A 275 3.15 -18.28 16.76
N ASP A 276 2.78 -19.37 17.43
CA ASP A 276 1.74 -19.35 18.48
C ASP A 276 2.05 -18.36 19.61
N LYS A 277 3.31 -18.25 20.01
CA LYS A 277 3.76 -17.25 20.99
C LYS A 277 3.45 -15.80 20.58
N VAL A 278 3.55 -15.49 19.29
CA VAL A 278 3.23 -14.16 18.74
C VAL A 278 1.72 -13.94 18.80
N LEU A 279 0.94 -14.97 18.50
CA LEU A 279 -0.52 -14.91 18.54
C LEU A 279 -1.07 -14.75 19.96
N ALA A 280 -0.39 -15.33 20.95
CA ALA A 280 -0.77 -15.29 22.37
C ALA A 280 -0.40 -13.98 23.08
N ALA A 281 0.61 -13.24 22.61
CA ALA A 281 1.18 -12.05 23.27
C ALA A 281 0.32 -10.77 23.14
N THR A 282 -0.95 -10.84 23.53
CA THR A 282 -1.88 -9.70 23.54
C THR A 282 -1.51 -8.65 24.61
N GLU A 283 -1.96 -7.39 24.45
CA GLU A 283 -1.73 -6.33 25.45
C GLU A 283 -2.19 -6.76 26.85
N ASP A 284 -3.34 -7.42 26.97
CA ASP A 284 -3.87 -7.91 28.25
C ASP A 284 -2.93 -8.93 28.93
N THR A 285 -2.26 -9.78 28.16
CA THR A 285 -1.26 -10.73 28.69
C THR A 285 0.08 -10.07 29.03
N ALA A 286 0.42 -8.96 28.37
CA ALA A 286 1.66 -8.23 28.65
C ALA A 286 1.56 -7.42 29.97
N VAL A 287 0.37 -6.87 30.27
CA VAL A 287 0.10 -6.18 31.54
C VAL A 287 0.18 -7.14 32.73
N LEU A 288 -0.25 -8.40 32.57
CA LEU A 288 -0.22 -9.41 33.63
C LEU A 288 1.18 -9.99 33.93
N THR A 289 2.17 -9.74 33.06
CA THR A 289 3.54 -10.27 33.21
C THR A 289 4.57 -9.20 33.56
N ALA A 290 4.16 -7.92 33.63
CA ALA A 290 5.01 -6.86 34.14
C ALA A 290 5.21 -7.03 35.66
N PRO A 291 6.45 -7.00 36.19
CA PRO A 291 6.66 -7.03 37.62
C PRO A 291 5.97 -5.81 38.23
N ALA A 292 5.19 -6.04 39.30
CA ALA A 292 4.61 -4.95 40.07
C ALA A 292 5.73 -4.02 40.54
N ALA A 293 5.65 -2.75 40.13
CA ALA A 293 6.58 -1.71 40.52
C ALA A 293 6.46 -1.37 42.01
#